data_AF-A0A939PFK4-F1
#
_entry.id   AF-A0A939PFK4-F1
#
_cell.length_a   1.000
_cell.length_b   1.000
_cell.length_c   1.000
_cell.angle_alpha   90.00
_cell.angle_beta   90.00
_cell.angle_gamma   90.00
#
_symmetry.space_group_name_H-M   'P 1'
#
loop_
_entity.id
_entity.type
_entity.pdbx_description
1 polymer ?
#
loop_
_entity_poly.entity_id
_entity_poly.type
_entity_poly.pdbx_seq_one_letter_code
_entity_poly.pdbx_strand_id
1 'polypeptide(L)'
;MSVRESIDPKASHWAWLAFDLWFHRTKRDLSLAQMGQIVKVARGTVSNWEAGRLRPKEEHMIRLDEAWHTGGHFERLLWYARTGHDPDWFKQYIQYEAAADVIRVHDGKWIPLLVQTEAYAQAILWAAGRVREVEVESRARLKRQENLTRDDPPYLWILLDQEVLECPVGGPEVMRAQLARLLELDEHPCISIRVVARSVGWHPGHDGHFQILKIGSRDLAYAGAQIGGRLIESGDEVARLGIRFDQIGALALSRAASREMIGQTMRAYQ
;
A
#
# COMPACT_ATOMS: atom_id res chain seq x y z
N MET A 1 -32.61 -5.15 -10.66
CA MET A 1 -31.40 -5.98 -10.50
C MET A 1 -30.96 -5.92 -9.05
N SER A 2 -30.69 -7.07 -8.43
CA SER A 2 -30.08 -7.09 -7.09
C SER A 2 -28.63 -6.59 -7.17
N VAL A 3 -28.07 -6.04 -6.08
CA VAL A 3 -26.67 -5.58 -6.00
C VAL A 3 -25.63 -6.62 -6.48
N ARG A 4 -26.03 -7.89 -6.52
CA ARG A 4 -25.18 -9.04 -6.90
C ARG A 4 -25.12 -9.25 -8.41
N GLU A 5 -26.20 -8.91 -9.12
CA GLU A 5 -26.28 -8.99 -10.58
C GLU A 5 -25.53 -7.86 -11.27
N SER A 6 -25.15 -6.82 -10.52
CA SER A 6 -24.41 -5.65 -11.01
C SER A 6 -22.90 -5.73 -10.79
N ILE A 7 -22.38 -6.82 -10.19
CA ILE A 7 -20.92 -6.97 -10.04
C ILE A 7 -20.33 -7.28 -11.41
N ASP A 8 -19.42 -6.42 -11.87
CA ASP A 8 -18.59 -6.72 -13.02
C ASP A 8 -17.47 -7.69 -12.61
N PRO A 9 -17.49 -8.97 -13.04
CA PRO A 9 -16.45 -9.94 -12.68
C PRO A 9 -15.07 -9.57 -13.24
N LYS A 10 -14.99 -8.64 -14.20
CA LYS A 10 -13.70 -8.17 -14.77
C LYS A 10 -13.08 -7.04 -13.95
N ALA A 11 -13.82 -6.47 -12.99
CA ALA A 11 -13.34 -5.34 -12.20
C ALA A 11 -12.20 -5.73 -11.24
N SER A 12 -12.20 -6.94 -10.70
CA SER A 12 -11.09 -7.48 -9.88
C SER A 12 -11.24 -8.99 -9.70
N HIS A 13 -10.19 -9.68 -9.27
CA HIS A 13 -10.30 -11.10 -8.90
C HIS A 13 -11.25 -11.34 -7.72
N TRP A 14 -11.42 -10.37 -6.81
CA TRP A 14 -12.43 -10.43 -5.76
C TRP A 14 -13.85 -10.32 -6.32
N ALA A 15 -14.05 -9.44 -7.32
CA ALA A 15 -15.33 -9.33 -8.02
C ALA A 15 -15.65 -10.60 -8.81
N TRP A 16 -14.64 -11.21 -9.46
CA TRP A 16 -14.78 -12.50 -10.10
C TRP A 16 -15.20 -13.59 -9.11
N LEU A 17 -14.51 -13.72 -7.97
CA LEU A 17 -14.89 -14.70 -6.95
C LEU A 17 -16.32 -14.46 -6.42
N ALA A 18 -16.70 -13.21 -6.13
CA ALA A 18 -18.04 -12.87 -5.67
C ALA A 18 -19.12 -13.25 -6.69
N PHE A 19 -18.88 -12.96 -7.96
CA PHE A 19 -19.76 -13.32 -9.07
C PHE A 19 -19.87 -14.84 -9.22
N ASP A 20 -18.75 -15.58 -9.19
CA ASP A 20 -18.75 -17.04 -9.33
C ASP A 20 -19.46 -17.74 -8.17
N LEU A 21 -19.32 -17.23 -6.94
CA LEU A 21 -20.07 -17.72 -5.78
C LEU A 21 -21.58 -17.56 -6.00
N TRP A 22 -22.02 -16.38 -6.45
CA TRP A 22 -23.42 -16.12 -6.79
C TRP A 22 -23.92 -17.00 -7.94
N PHE A 23 -23.14 -17.11 -9.01
CA PHE A 23 -23.48 -17.86 -10.22
C PHE A 23 -23.63 -19.35 -9.90
N HIS A 24 -22.65 -19.96 -9.22
CA HIS A 24 -22.69 -21.38 -8.89
C HIS A 24 -23.78 -21.74 -7.89
N ARG A 25 -24.07 -20.86 -6.91
CA ARG A 25 -25.19 -21.04 -5.98
C ARG A 25 -26.52 -21.00 -6.73
N THR A 26 -26.71 -19.99 -7.58
CA THR A 26 -27.98 -19.78 -8.30
C THR A 26 -28.22 -20.85 -9.36
N LYS A 27 -27.18 -21.28 -10.07
CA LYS A 27 -27.24 -22.42 -11.02
C LYS A 27 -27.69 -23.74 -10.37
N ARG A 28 -27.56 -23.86 -9.03
CA ARG A 28 -27.95 -25.03 -8.24
C ARG A 28 -29.25 -24.83 -7.46
N ASP A 29 -29.96 -23.73 -7.71
CA ASP A 29 -31.20 -23.34 -7.02
C ASP A 29 -31.06 -23.28 -5.49
N LEU A 30 -29.85 -23.02 -4.98
CA LEU A 30 -29.59 -22.93 -3.55
C LEU A 30 -29.92 -21.54 -3.02
N SER A 31 -30.62 -21.48 -1.90
CA SER A 31 -30.75 -20.25 -1.11
C SER A 31 -29.43 -19.88 -0.43
N LEU A 32 -29.30 -18.62 -0.04
CA LEU A 32 -28.15 -18.14 0.74
C LEU A 32 -27.98 -18.88 2.07
N ALA A 33 -29.10 -19.30 2.68
CA ALA A 33 -29.08 -20.04 3.93
C ALA A 33 -28.54 -21.47 3.71
N GLN A 34 -28.92 -22.13 2.62
CA GLN A 34 -28.41 -23.45 2.26
C GLN A 34 -26.91 -23.41 1.93
N MET A 35 -26.45 -22.41 1.17
CA MET A 35 -25.00 -22.22 0.98
C MET A 35 -24.29 -21.94 2.32
N GLY A 36 -24.91 -21.15 3.20
CA GLY A 36 -24.42 -20.91 4.55
C GLY A 36 -24.25 -22.19 5.37
N GLN A 37 -25.16 -23.15 5.25
CA GLN A 37 -25.04 -24.46 5.90
C GLN A 37 -23.84 -25.26 5.38
N ILE A 38 -23.60 -25.26 4.06
CA ILE A 38 -22.45 -25.96 3.43
C ILE A 38 -21.13 -25.43 4.01
N VAL A 39 -20.96 -24.11 4.05
CA VAL A 39 -19.70 -23.47 4.49
C VAL A 39 -19.64 -23.14 5.98
N LYS A 40 -20.70 -23.46 6.73
CA LYS A 40 -20.85 -23.22 8.17
C LYS A 40 -20.81 -21.73 8.58
N VAL A 41 -21.51 -20.88 7.84
CA VAL A 41 -21.65 -19.44 8.15
C VAL A 41 -23.10 -18.97 8.07
N ALA A 42 -23.40 -17.83 8.66
CA ALA A 42 -24.74 -17.23 8.60
C ALA A 42 -25.11 -16.78 7.17
N ARG A 43 -26.42 -16.79 6.86
CA ARG A 43 -26.98 -16.29 5.58
C ARG A 43 -26.50 -14.88 5.22
N GLY A 44 -26.33 -14.01 6.22
CA GLY A 44 -25.82 -12.64 6.02
C GLY A 44 -24.37 -12.61 5.53
N THR A 45 -23.52 -13.52 6.01
CA THR A 45 -22.12 -13.64 5.58
C THR A 45 -22.02 -14.01 4.10
N VAL A 46 -22.79 -15.02 3.66
CA VAL A 46 -22.87 -15.39 2.24
C VAL A 46 -23.36 -14.23 1.39
N SER A 47 -24.39 -13.51 1.86
CA SER A 47 -24.88 -12.31 1.17
C SER A 47 -23.83 -11.22 1.04
N ASN A 48 -22.90 -11.10 1.98
CA ASN A 48 -21.83 -10.12 1.94
C ASN A 48 -20.68 -10.57 1.03
N TRP A 49 -20.40 -11.87 0.94
CA TRP A 49 -19.46 -12.42 -0.04
C TRP A 49 -19.93 -12.16 -1.47
N GLU A 50 -21.17 -12.51 -1.80
CA GLU A 50 -21.75 -12.28 -3.13
C GLU A 50 -21.92 -10.79 -3.47
N ALA A 51 -21.83 -9.90 -2.47
CA ALA A 51 -21.86 -8.46 -2.68
C ALA A 51 -20.46 -7.82 -2.67
N GLY A 52 -19.39 -8.63 -2.56
CA GLY A 52 -18.00 -8.14 -2.49
C GLY A 52 -17.64 -7.39 -1.21
N ARG A 53 -18.48 -7.42 -0.17
CA ARG A 53 -18.28 -6.66 1.08
C ARG A 53 -17.46 -7.39 2.13
N LEU A 54 -17.37 -8.72 2.05
CA LEU A 54 -16.58 -9.53 2.98
C LEU A 54 -15.84 -10.60 2.18
N ARG A 55 -14.62 -10.93 2.60
CA ARG A 55 -13.76 -11.90 1.90
C ARG A 55 -13.86 -13.28 2.58
N PRO A 56 -14.15 -14.36 1.83
CA PRO A 56 -14.14 -15.70 2.40
C PRO A 56 -12.74 -16.18 2.81
N LYS A 57 -12.71 -17.17 3.72
CA LYS A 57 -11.50 -17.91 4.07
C LYS A 57 -11.36 -19.17 3.22
N GLU A 58 -10.16 -19.72 3.21
CA GLU A 58 -9.79 -20.91 2.43
C GLU A 58 -10.63 -22.14 2.80
N GLU A 59 -10.84 -22.37 4.09
CA GLU A 59 -11.73 -23.44 4.58
C GLU A 59 -13.17 -23.35 4.05
N HIS A 60 -13.64 -22.16 3.65
CA HIS A 60 -14.98 -22.00 3.07
C HIS A 60 -14.97 -22.43 1.60
N MET A 61 -13.89 -22.14 0.87
CA MET A 61 -13.76 -22.51 -0.54
C MET A 61 -13.58 -24.01 -0.69
N ILE A 62 -12.76 -24.64 0.17
CA ILE A 62 -12.61 -26.09 0.24
C ILE A 62 -13.97 -26.78 0.39
N ARG A 63 -14.80 -26.34 1.35
CA ARG A 63 -16.14 -26.91 1.58
C ARG A 63 -17.07 -26.75 0.38
N LEU A 64 -16.98 -25.63 -0.34
CA LEU A 64 -17.76 -25.44 -1.57
C LEU A 64 -17.27 -26.36 -2.69
N ASP A 65 -15.96 -26.47 -2.87
CA ASP A 65 -15.35 -27.33 -3.88
C ASP A 65 -15.67 -28.81 -3.65
N GLU A 66 -15.67 -29.26 -2.39
CA GLU A 66 -16.12 -30.58 -1.97
C GLU A 66 -17.62 -30.79 -2.23
N ALA A 67 -18.47 -29.88 -1.76
CA ALA A 67 -19.93 -30.02 -1.85
C ALA A 67 -20.47 -29.90 -3.28
N TRP A 68 -19.79 -29.14 -4.14
CA TRP A 68 -20.22 -28.87 -5.51
C TRP A 68 -19.40 -29.62 -6.56
N HIS A 69 -18.41 -30.40 -6.14
CA HIS A 69 -17.49 -31.18 -6.97
C HIS A 69 -16.83 -30.33 -8.08
N THR A 70 -16.39 -29.12 -7.73
CA THR A 70 -15.80 -28.17 -8.70
C THR A 70 -14.30 -28.32 -8.88
N GLY A 71 -13.68 -29.32 -8.25
CA GLY A 71 -12.27 -29.67 -8.49
C GLY A 71 -11.30 -28.56 -8.09
N GLY A 72 -11.54 -27.90 -6.95
CA GLY A 72 -10.67 -26.82 -6.42
C GLY A 72 -10.82 -25.49 -7.15
N HIS A 73 -11.95 -25.23 -7.81
CA HIS A 73 -12.22 -23.99 -8.53
C HIS A 73 -12.20 -22.78 -7.60
N PHE A 74 -12.94 -22.85 -6.49
CA PHE A 74 -13.06 -21.74 -5.56
C PHE A 74 -11.78 -21.52 -4.76
N GLU A 75 -11.06 -22.58 -4.42
CA GLU A 75 -9.73 -22.49 -3.83
C GLU A 75 -8.75 -21.74 -4.74
N ARG A 76 -8.69 -22.10 -6.04
CA ARG A 76 -7.86 -21.38 -7.01
C ARG A 76 -8.28 -19.93 -7.18
N LEU A 77 -9.58 -19.65 -7.29
CA LEU A 77 -10.08 -18.27 -7.39
C LEU A 77 -9.71 -17.44 -6.17
N LEU A 78 -9.87 -17.99 -4.96
CA LEU A 78 -9.47 -17.30 -3.75
C LEU A 78 -7.96 -17.05 -3.71
N TRP A 79 -7.15 -18.01 -4.18
CA TRP A 79 -5.71 -17.82 -4.29
C TRP A 79 -5.38 -16.62 -5.21
N TYR A 80 -5.92 -16.58 -6.42
CA TYR A 80 -5.72 -15.45 -7.35
C TYR A 80 -6.30 -14.13 -6.83
N ALA A 81 -7.39 -14.18 -6.07
CA ALA A 81 -7.97 -13.00 -5.44
C ALA A 81 -7.08 -12.42 -4.33
N ARG A 82 -6.38 -13.27 -3.58
CA ARG A 82 -5.43 -12.87 -2.54
C ARG A 82 -4.08 -12.42 -3.08
N THR A 83 -3.60 -13.06 -4.16
CA THR A 83 -2.26 -12.80 -4.69
C THR A 83 -2.25 -11.78 -5.82
N GLY A 84 -3.37 -11.61 -6.51
CA GLY A 84 -3.50 -10.73 -7.66
C GLY A 84 -3.50 -9.24 -7.32
N HIS A 85 -3.32 -8.43 -8.36
CA HIS A 85 -3.45 -6.98 -8.27
C HIS A 85 -4.94 -6.61 -8.21
N ASP A 86 -5.34 -5.83 -7.20
CA ASP A 86 -6.69 -5.29 -7.08
C ASP A 86 -6.73 -3.90 -7.73
N PRO A 87 -7.53 -3.62 -8.76
CA PRO A 87 -7.61 -2.30 -9.37
C PRO A 87 -8.03 -1.17 -8.40
N ASP A 88 -8.74 -1.49 -7.32
CA ASP A 88 -9.13 -0.54 -6.27
C ASP A 88 -8.08 -0.40 -5.14
N TRP A 89 -6.87 -0.96 -5.34
CA TRP A 89 -5.79 -0.97 -4.35
C TRP A 89 -5.54 0.41 -3.73
N PHE A 90 -5.61 1.48 -4.53
CA PHE A 90 -5.27 2.83 -4.09
C PHE A 90 -6.27 3.38 -3.08
N LYS A 91 -7.56 3.13 -3.31
CA LYS A 91 -8.63 3.55 -2.39
C LYS A 91 -8.51 2.82 -1.06
N GLN A 92 -8.23 1.51 -1.08
CA GLN A 92 -8.02 0.73 0.14
C GLN A 92 -6.76 1.20 0.88
N TYR A 93 -5.68 1.43 0.15
CA TYR A 93 -4.43 1.94 0.72
C TYR A 93 -4.62 3.27 1.44
N ILE A 94 -5.34 4.25 0.86
CA ILE A 94 -5.58 5.55 1.51
C ILE A 94 -6.30 5.38 2.85
N GLN A 95 -7.26 4.46 2.93
CA GLN A 95 -7.98 4.17 4.18
C GLN A 95 -7.05 3.57 5.23
N TYR A 96 -6.16 2.65 4.81
CA TYR A 96 -5.20 2.03 5.71
C TYR A 96 -4.11 3.00 6.17
N GLU A 97 -3.61 3.86 5.29
CA GLU A 97 -2.66 4.92 5.65
C GLU A 97 -3.26 5.87 6.69
N ALA A 98 -4.52 6.30 6.49
CA ALA A 98 -5.22 7.16 7.44
C ALA A 98 -5.52 6.48 8.77
N ALA A 99 -5.55 5.15 8.84
CA ALA A 99 -5.80 4.39 10.07
C ALA A 99 -4.53 3.82 10.72
N ALA A 100 -3.35 4.03 10.13
CA ALA A 100 -2.11 3.45 10.62
C ALA A 100 -1.66 4.05 11.95
N ASP A 101 -1.08 3.20 12.80
CA ASP A 101 -0.34 3.57 14.01
C ASP A 101 1.16 3.67 13.71
N VAL A 102 1.65 2.87 12.76
CA VAL A 102 3.04 2.88 12.29
C VAL A 102 3.07 2.77 10.77
N ILE A 103 3.88 3.60 10.15
CA ILE A 103 4.14 3.60 8.70
C ILE A 103 5.65 3.46 8.51
N ARG A 104 6.07 2.33 7.94
CA ARG A 104 7.47 2.09 7.54
C ARG A 104 7.56 2.22 6.02
N VAL A 105 8.50 3.01 5.51
CA VAL A 105 8.66 3.25 4.08
C VAL A 105 10.11 3.09 3.68
N HIS A 106 10.35 2.31 2.63
CA HIS A 106 11.60 2.35 1.89
C HIS A 106 11.35 2.92 0.50
N ASP A 107 12.12 3.94 0.12
CA ASP A 107 12.12 4.46 -1.24
C ASP A 107 13.52 4.84 -1.72
N GLY A 108 13.93 4.29 -2.86
CA GLY A 108 15.23 4.54 -3.47
C GLY A 108 15.19 5.46 -4.69
N LYS A 109 14.01 5.98 -5.07
CA LYS A 109 13.85 6.75 -6.31
C LYS A 109 13.19 8.11 -6.13
N TRP A 110 12.35 8.29 -5.13
CA TRP A 110 11.74 9.59 -4.83
C TRP A 110 11.50 9.78 -3.34
N ILE A 111 11.26 11.02 -2.95
CA ILE A 111 10.90 11.34 -1.56
C ILE A 111 9.45 10.90 -1.31
N PRO A 112 9.13 10.15 -0.23
CA PRO A 112 7.78 9.70 0.04
C PRO A 112 6.76 10.84 0.17
N LEU A 113 5.57 10.63 -0.38
CA LEU A 113 4.48 11.61 -0.47
C LEU A 113 4.18 12.33 0.85
N LEU A 114 4.19 11.60 1.97
CA LEU A 114 3.86 12.12 3.30
C LEU A 114 4.84 13.22 3.78
N VAL A 115 6.03 13.30 3.19
CA VAL A 115 7.07 14.27 3.57
C VAL A 115 7.45 15.21 2.43
N GLN A 116 6.67 15.22 1.34
CA GLN A 116 6.89 16.11 0.19
C GLN A 116 6.45 17.54 0.49
N THR A 117 7.16 18.53 -0.05
CA THR A 117 6.64 19.90 -0.20
C THR A 117 5.68 19.94 -1.38
N GLU A 118 4.78 20.94 -1.40
CA GLU A 118 3.86 21.12 -2.52
C GLU A 118 4.61 21.31 -3.85
N ALA A 119 5.66 22.15 -3.88
CA ALA A 119 6.45 22.39 -5.08
C ALA A 119 7.12 21.11 -5.62
N TYR A 120 7.66 20.26 -4.74
CA TYR A 120 8.23 18.97 -5.14
C TYR A 120 7.15 18.03 -5.69
N ALA A 121 6.00 17.93 -5.01
CA ALA A 121 4.89 17.09 -5.46
C ALA A 121 4.37 17.52 -6.84
N GLN A 122 4.21 18.82 -7.07
CA GLN A 122 3.83 19.38 -8.36
C GLN A 122 4.87 19.05 -9.44
N ALA A 123 6.16 19.25 -9.17
CA ALA A 123 7.23 18.96 -10.12
C ALA A 123 7.25 17.48 -10.57
N ILE A 124 7.04 16.53 -9.65
CA ILE A 124 6.91 15.11 -9.98
C ILE A 124 5.68 14.84 -10.87
N LEU A 125 4.53 15.43 -10.54
CA LEU A 125 3.30 15.24 -11.33
C LEU A 125 3.44 15.80 -12.75
N TRP A 126 4.12 16.93 -12.90
CA TRP A 126 4.47 17.50 -14.20
C TRP A 126 5.41 16.57 -14.99
N ALA A 127 6.49 16.08 -14.38
CA ALA A 127 7.42 15.16 -15.02
C ALA A 127 6.74 13.83 -15.42
N ALA A 128 5.73 13.38 -14.67
CA ALA A 128 4.92 12.20 -14.98
C ALA A 128 3.85 12.44 -16.07
N GLY A 129 3.79 13.63 -16.67
CA GLY A 129 2.82 13.98 -17.72
C GLY A 129 1.39 14.16 -17.20
N ARG A 130 1.17 14.27 -15.88
CA ARG A 130 -0.16 14.38 -15.25
C ARG A 130 -0.63 15.81 -15.05
N VAL A 131 -0.31 16.69 -16.00
CA VAL A 131 -0.48 18.16 -15.90
C VAL A 131 -1.92 18.58 -15.59
N ARG A 132 -2.92 17.87 -16.13
CA ARG A 132 -4.35 18.19 -15.94
C ARG A 132 -4.89 17.86 -14.55
N GLU A 133 -4.15 17.10 -13.76
CA GLU A 133 -4.56 16.61 -12.44
C GLU A 133 -3.77 17.26 -11.31
N VAL A 134 -2.79 18.13 -11.62
CA VAL A 134 -1.81 18.65 -10.66
C VAL A 134 -2.47 19.31 -9.44
N GLU A 135 -3.48 20.15 -9.63
CA GLU A 135 -4.16 20.82 -8.51
C GLU A 135 -5.01 19.87 -7.66
N VAL A 136 -5.63 18.86 -8.27
CA VAL A 136 -6.48 17.89 -7.56
C VAL A 136 -5.60 16.90 -6.80
N GLU A 137 -4.60 16.35 -7.46
CA GLU A 137 -3.62 15.43 -6.89
C GLU A 137 -2.76 16.12 -5.83
N SER A 138 -2.32 17.37 -6.04
CA SER A 138 -1.58 18.13 -5.02
C SER A 138 -2.41 18.30 -3.75
N ARG A 139 -3.68 18.73 -3.86
CA ARG A 139 -4.58 18.85 -2.72
C ARG A 139 -4.86 17.51 -2.04
N ALA A 140 -5.04 16.44 -2.81
CA ALA A 140 -5.20 15.10 -2.25
C ALA A 140 -3.95 14.64 -1.48
N ARG A 141 -2.75 14.99 -1.98
CA ARG A 141 -1.47 14.72 -1.29
C ARG A 141 -1.34 15.51 0.00
N LEU A 142 -1.65 16.80 -0.02
CA LEU A 142 -1.63 17.66 1.17
C LEU A 142 -2.60 17.16 2.24
N LYS A 143 -3.82 16.78 1.85
CA LYS A 143 -4.80 16.19 2.77
C LYS A 143 -4.28 14.90 3.43
N ARG A 144 -3.47 14.12 2.73
CA ARG A 144 -2.85 12.91 3.30
C ARG A 144 -1.74 13.24 4.30
N GLN A 145 -1.07 14.38 4.16
CA GLN A 145 -0.07 14.84 5.12
C GLN A 145 -0.69 15.30 6.44
N GLU A 146 -1.97 15.71 6.45
CA GLU A 146 -2.70 16.04 7.68
C GLU A 146 -2.72 14.86 8.68
N ASN A 147 -2.55 13.62 8.19
CA ASN A 147 -2.41 12.43 9.04
C ASN A 147 -1.20 12.52 9.98
N LEU A 148 -0.14 13.26 9.62
CA LEU A 148 1.05 13.44 10.46
C LEU A 148 0.87 14.48 11.57
N THR A 149 -0.18 15.30 11.50
CA THR A 149 -0.44 16.41 12.42
C THR A 149 -1.71 16.24 13.25
N ARG A 150 -2.36 15.08 13.17
CA ARG A 150 -3.52 14.74 14.02
C ARG A 150 -3.08 14.50 15.48
N ASP A 151 -4.04 14.45 16.40
CA ASP A 151 -3.79 14.29 17.84
C ASP A 151 -2.94 13.06 18.20
N ASP A 152 -3.15 11.93 17.51
CA ASP A 152 -2.39 10.69 17.66
C ASP A 152 -1.69 10.31 16.34
N PRO A 153 -0.60 11.00 15.96
CA PRO A 153 0.03 10.83 14.66
C PRO A 153 0.73 9.46 14.56
N PRO A 154 0.76 8.82 13.38
CA PRO A 154 1.47 7.56 13.22
C PRO A 154 2.98 7.73 13.45
N TYR A 155 3.63 6.68 13.94
CA TYR A 155 5.08 6.61 13.90
C TYR A 155 5.55 6.39 12.45
N LEU A 156 6.17 7.39 11.85
CA LEU A 156 6.66 7.37 10.47
C LEU A 156 8.16 7.08 10.44
N TRP A 157 8.53 5.94 9.88
CA TRP A 157 9.93 5.53 9.71
C TRP A 157 10.27 5.39 8.23
N ILE A 158 11.11 6.29 7.74
CA ILE A 158 11.52 6.36 6.35
C ILE A 158 13.00 5.97 6.22
N LEU A 159 13.26 5.07 5.28
CA LEU A 159 14.59 4.73 4.77
C LEU A 159 14.68 5.21 3.32
N LEU A 160 15.63 6.11 3.03
CA LEU A 160 15.90 6.63 1.70
C LEU A 160 17.25 6.18 1.21
N ASP A 161 17.37 5.90 -0.08
CA ASP A 161 18.69 5.81 -0.71
C ASP A 161 19.24 7.22 -0.97
N GLN A 162 20.56 7.40 -0.84
CA GLN A 162 21.22 8.68 -1.07
C GLN A 162 20.88 9.28 -2.44
N GLU A 163 20.67 8.44 -3.45
CA GLU A 163 20.25 8.81 -4.81
C GLU A 163 18.97 9.65 -4.83
N VAL A 164 18.06 9.44 -3.87
CA VAL A 164 16.81 10.21 -3.74
C VAL A 164 17.09 11.68 -3.43
N LEU A 165 18.13 11.94 -2.64
CA LEU A 165 18.51 13.29 -2.23
C LEU A 165 19.26 14.03 -3.34
N GLU A 166 19.90 13.30 -4.26
CA GLU A 166 20.75 13.84 -5.33
C GLU A 166 20.04 13.94 -6.67
N CYS A 167 18.93 13.22 -6.87
CA CYS A 167 18.12 13.29 -8.10
C CYS A 167 17.37 14.63 -8.17
N PRO A 168 17.69 15.54 -9.11
CA PRO A 168 17.06 16.85 -9.16
C PRO A 168 15.59 16.77 -9.58
N VAL A 169 14.71 17.41 -8.81
CA VAL A 169 13.26 17.51 -9.09
C VAL A 169 12.82 18.96 -8.92
N GLY A 170 12.21 19.53 -9.96
CA GLY A 170 11.69 20.91 -9.91
C GLY A 170 12.77 22.01 -9.85
N GLY A 171 14.04 21.65 -10.01
CA GLY A 171 15.18 22.57 -9.94
C GLY A 171 15.80 22.69 -8.54
N PRO A 172 16.92 23.42 -8.40
CA PRO A 172 17.68 23.49 -7.16
C PRO A 172 16.90 24.06 -5.97
N GLU A 173 16.11 25.11 -6.18
CA GLU A 173 15.32 25.74 -5.12
C GLU A 173 14.26 24.80 -4.53
N VAL A 174 13.58 24.04 -5.40
CA VAL A 174 12.57 23.04 -4.98
C VAL A 174 13.23 21.92 -4.20
N MET A 175 14.36 21.40 -4.66
CA MET A 175 15.12 20.38 -3.92
C MET A 175 15.63 20.90 -2.58
N ARG A 176 16.16 22.13 -2.53
CA ARG A 176 16.64 22.73 -1.28
C ARG A 176 15.51 22.85 -0.26
N ALA A 177 14.35 23.36 -0.67
CA ALA A 177 13.16 23.45 0.19
C ALA A 177 12.67 22.07 0.64
N GLN A 178 12.71 21.09 -0.25
CA GLN A 178 12.32 19.72 0.06
C GLN A 178 13.26 19.05 1.08
N LEU A 179 14.58 19.22 0.93
CA LEU A 179 15.56 18.66 1.87
C LEU A 179 15.50 19.37 3.23
N ALA A 180 15.27 20.69 3.24
CA ALA A 180 15.00 21.44 4.48
C ALA A 180 13.77 20.86 5.21
N ARG A 181 12.70 20.57 4.47
CA ARG A 181 11.49 19.95 5.04
C ARG A 181 11.76 18.59 5.69
N LEU A 182 12.64 17.77 5.11
CA LEU A 182 13.02 16.49 5.73
C LEU A 182 13.74 16.71 7.07
N LEU A 183 14.64 17.70 7.15
CA LEU A 183 15.36 18.03 8.38
C LEU A 183 14.42 18.52 9.48
N GLU A 184 13.45 19.37 9.14
CA GLU A 184 12.42 19.86 10.05
C GLU A 184 11.53 18.72 10.57
N LEU A 185 11.05 17.86 9.66
CA LEU A 185 10.18 16.74 10.02
C LEU A 185 10.88 15.73 10.92
N ASP A 186 12.17 15.47 10.67
CA ASP A 186 12.99 14.62 11.52
C ASP A 186 13.32 15.28 12.88
N GLU A 187 12.74 16.41 13.26
CA GLU A 187 12.76 16.88 14.66
C GLU A 187 11.57 16.31 15.47
N HIS A 188 10.52 15.86 14.79
CA HIS A 188 9.36 15.28 15.44
C HIS A 188 9.69 13.91 16.05
N PRO A 189 9.26 13.60 17.30
CA PRO A 189 9.61 12.35 17.96
C PRO A 189 9.00 11.11 17.29
N CYS A 190 7.87 11.26 16.59
CA CYS A 190 7.21 10.19 15.86
C CYS A 190 7.70 10.06 14.41
N ILE A 191 8.74 10.80 14.00
CA ILE A 191 9.28 10.73 12.64
C ILE A 191 10.77 10.39 12.71
N SER A 192 11.19 9.41 11.92
CA SER A 192 12.58 9.01 11.76
C SER A 192 12.90 8.89 10.28
N ILE A 193 13.80 9.74 9.79
CA ILE A 193 14.29 9.70 8.40
C ILE A 193 15.76 9.29 8.42
N ARG A 194 16.08 8.15 7.80
CA ARG A 194 17.46 7.64 7.71
C ARG A 194 17.84 7.38 6.26
N VAL A 195 19.13 7.55 5.96
CA VAL A 195 19.66 7.46 4.60
C VAL A 195 20.60 6.27 4.47
N VAL A 196 20.45 5.48 3.41
CA VAL A 196 21.40 4.45 2.99
C VAL A 196 22.41 5.13 2.07
N ALA A 197 23.67 5.17 2.52
CA ALA A 197 24.73 5.82 1.77
C ALA A 197 25.09 5.01 0.52
N ARG A 198 25.49 5.69 -0.58
CA ARG A 198 25.91 5.06 -1.84
C ARG A 198 27.03 4.02 -1.66
N SER A 199 27.92 4.24 -0.68
CA SER A 199 29.03 3.33 -0.37
C SER A 199 28.60 1.93 0.08
N VAL A 200 27.34 1.75 0.48
CA VAL A 200 26.76 0.44 0.80
C VAL A 200 26.68 -0.46 -0.44
N GLY A 201 26.50 0.13 -1.63
CA GLY A 201 26.33 -0.63 -2.86
C GLY A 201 24.95 -1.31 -2.96
N TRP A 202 24.89 -2.51 -3.54
CA TRP A 202 23.63 -3.23 -3.75
C TRP A 202 23.05 -3.76 -2.41
N HIS A 203 21.76 -3.53 -2.18
CA HIS A 203 21.02 -4.00 -1.00
C HIS A 203 19.57 -4.40 -1.36
N PRO A 204 18.81 -5.06 -0.46
CA PRO A 204 17.44 -5.53 -0.76
C PRO A 204 16.44 -4.44 -1.17
N GLY A 205 16.75 -3.16 -0.92
CA GLY A 205 15.91 -2.03 -1.31
C GLY A 205 15.89 -1.77 -2.81
N HIS A 206 16.91 -2.23 -3.55
CA HIS A 206 16.98 -2.08 -5.01
C HIS A 206 15.88 -2.85 -5.76
N ASP A 207 15.22 -3.80 -5.10
CA ASP A 207 14.03 -4.50 -5.63
C ASP A 207 12.83 -3.54 -5.84
N GLY A 208 12.83 -2.37 -5.19
CA GLY A 208 11.84 -1.32 -5.38
C GLY A 208 11.25 -0.77 -4.09
N HIS A 209 10.34 0.20 -4.25
CA HIS A 209 9.66 0.82 -3.13
C HIS A 209 8.64 -0.13 -2.50
N PHE A 210 8.55 -0.06 -1.17
CA PHE A 210 7.45 -0.67 -0.43
C PHE A 210 7.19 0.09 0.86
N GLN A 211 5.99 -0.13 1.40
CA GLN A 211 5.52 0.42 2.66
C GLN A 211 4.92 -0.68 3.51
N ILE A 212 5.06 -0.59 4.83
CA ILE A 212 4.42 -1.49 5.79
C ILE A 212 3.62 -0.63 6.75
N LEU A 213 2.33 -0.92 6.85
CA LEU A 213 1.36 -0.22 7.68
C LEU A 213 0.97 -1.15 8.83
N LYS A 214 0.99 -0.64 10.06
CA LYS A 214 0.46 -1.32 11.24
C LYS A 214 -0.82 -0.63 11.70
N ILE A 215 -1.88 -1.40 11.88
CA ILE A 215 -3.21 -0.93 12.35
C ILE A 215 -3.66 -1.88 13.46
N GLY A 216 -3.57 -1.44 14.71
CA GLY A 216 -3.78 -2.26 15.89
C GLY A 216 -2.87 -3.50 15.88
N SER A 217 -3.48 -4.68 15.77
CA SER A 217 -2.80 -5.98 15.71
C SER A 217 -2.51 -6.48 14.30
N ARG A 218 -2.89 -5.72 13.27
CA ARG A 218 -2.78 -6.12 11.86
C ARG A 218 -1.64 -5.38 11.17
N ASP A 219 -0.75 -6.14 10.54
CA ASP A 219 0.24 -5.59 9.62
C ASP A 219 -0.20 -5.81 8.16
N LEU A 220 0.05 -4.79 7.35
CA LEU A 220 -0.28 -4.71 5.93
C LEU A 220 0.95 -4.18 5.20
N ALA A 221 1.11 -4.51 3.93
CA ALA A 221 2.14 -3.89 3.13
C ALA A 221 1.60 -3.42 1.79
N TYR A 222 2.32 -2.47 1.20
CA TYR A 222 2.05 -1.95 -0.10
C TYR A 222 3.35 -1.93 -0.89
N ALA A 223 3.36 -2.56 -2.06
CA ALA A 223 4.46 -2.49 -3.00
C ALA A 223 3.97 -1.77 -4.25
N GLY A 224 4.56 -0.62 -4.57
CA GLY A 224 4.10 0.15 -5.73
C GLY A 224 4.68 -0.36 -7.05
N ALA A 225 3.90 -0.20 -8.11
CA ALA A 225 4.39 -0.26 -9.48
C ALA A 225 3.90 0.96 -10.26
N GLN A 226 4.44 1.17 -11.46
CA GLN A 226 4.24 2.39 -12.26
C GLN A 226 2.78 2.66 -12.66
N ILE A 227 1.96 1.61 -12.78
CA ILE A 227 0.56 1.69 -13.25
C ILE A 227 -0.43 1.19 -12.19
N GLY A 228 -0.03 0.18 -11.41
CA GLY A 228 -0.83 -0.36 -10.32
C GLY A 228 0.07 -0.95 -9.25
N GLY A 229 -0.24 -0.71 -7.99
CA GLY A 229 0.48 -1.31 -6.88
C GLY A 229 -0.22 -2.55 -6.36
N ARG A 230 0.47 -3.27 -5.48
CA ARG A 230 -0.04 -4.47 -4.82
C ARG A 230 -0.23 -4.16 -3.34
N LEU A 231 -1.49 -4.22 -2.90
CA LEU A 231 -1.81 -4.30 -1.49
C LEU A 231 -1.59 -5.75 -1.02
N ILE A 232 -0.75 -5.92 -0.01
CA ILE A 232 -0.31 -7.21 0.51
C ILE A 232 -0.88 -7.35 1.92
N GLU A 233 -1.83 -8.27 2.08
CA GLU A 233 -2.48 -8.55 3.36
C GLU A 233 -2.09 -9.92 3.94
N SER A 234 -1.32 -10.72 3.19
CA SER A 234 -0.82 -12.02 3.62
C SER A 234 0.27 -11.82 4.67
N GLY A 235 0.03 -12.34 5.89
CA GLY A 235 0.95 -12.19 7.02
C GLY A 235 2.38 -12.63 6.71
N ASP A 236 2.57 -13.73 5.97
CA ASP A 236 3.88 -14.23 5.59
C ASP A 236 4.62 -13.30 4.62
N GLU A 237 3.91 -12.69 3.68
CA GLU A 237 4.51 -11.73 2.74
C GLU A 237 4.86 -10.42 3.44
N VAL A 238 3.99 -9.94 4.32
CA VAL A 238 4.23 -8.74 5.13
C VAL A 238 5.42 -8.95 6.07
N ALA A 239 5.53 -10.12 6.70
CA ALA A 239 6.66 -10.48 7.56
C ALA A 239 7.99 -10.48 6.77
N ARG A 240 8.00 -11.01 5.54
CA ARG A 240 9.20 -10.95 4.68
C ARG A 240 9.59 -9.52 4.32
N LEU A 241 8.63 -8.65 4.05
CA LEU A 241 8.91 -7.22 3.83
C LEU A 241 9.42 -6.54 5.11
N GLY A 242 8.92 -6.94 6.28
CA GLY A 242 9.45 -6.49 7.58
C GLY A 242 10.93 -6.81 7.74
N ILE A 243 11.32 -8.06 7.47
CA ILE A 243 12.73 -8.48 7.49
C ILE A 243 13.57 -7.66 6.50
N ARG A 244 13.07 -7.43 5.28
CA ARG A 244 13.77 -6.59 4.29
C ARG A 244 13.95 -5.15 4.78
N PHE A 245 12.92 -4.56 5.38
CA PHE A 245 12.99 -3.22 5.95
C PHE A 245 14.07 -3.15 7.04
N ASP A 246 14.11 -4.13 7.94
CA ASP A 246 15.09 -4.18 9.02
C ASP A 246 16.53 -4.37 8.48
N GLN A 247 16.69 -5.19 7.43
CA GLN A 247 17.98 -5.36 6.73
C GLN A 247 18.47 -4.06 6.11
N ILE A 248 17.59 -3.29 5.45
CA ILE A 248 17.94 -1.98 4.90
C ILE A 248 18.26 -1.00 6.04
N GLY A 249 17.48 -1.04 7.12
CA GLY A 249 17.70 -0.20 8.31
C GLY A 249 19.01 -0.48 9.03
N ALA A 250 19.53 -1.70 8.95
CA ALA A 250 20.85 -2.07 9.47
C ALA A 250 22.00 -1.49 8.64
N LEU A 251 21.77 -1.23 7.34
CA LEU A 251 22.74 -0.62 6.43
C LEU A 251 22.64 0.92 6.40
N ALA A 252 21.49 1.47 6.77
CA ALA A 252 21.27 2.91 6.81
C ALA A 252 22.16 3.60 7.85
N LEU A 253 22.58 4.82 7.56
CA LEU A 253 23.27 5.71 8.49
C LEU A 253 22.45 5.92 9.77
N SER A 254 23.11 6.29 10.87
CA SER A 254 22.40 6.75 12.07
C SER A 254 21.54 7.98 11.76
N ARG A 255 20.56 8.30 12.62
CA ARG A 255 19.72 9.50 12.44
C ARG A 255 20.57 10.77 12.34
N ALA A 256 21.56 10.94 13.21
CA ALA A 256 22.46 12.10 13.20
C ALA A 256 23.28 12.19 11.90
N ALA A 257 23.88 11.09 11.45
CA ALA A 257 24.66 11.06 10.21
C ALA A 257 23.76 11.24 8.96
N SER A 258 22.52 10.76 9.01
CA SER A 258 21.53 10.98 7.95
C SER A 258 21.16 12.46 7.84
N ARG A 259 20.91 13.15 8.97
CA ARG A 259 20.67 14.60 8.99
C ARG A 259 21.85 15.39 8.44
N GLU A 260 23.07 15.00 8.81
CA GLU A 260 24.28 15.63 8.28
C GLU A 260 24.36 15.49 6.76
N MET A 261 24.15 14.27 6.23
CA MET A 261 24.14 14.00 4.79
C MET A 261 23.06 14.82 4.07
N ILE A 262 21.82 14.83 4.58
CA ILE A 262 20.73 15.63 4.02
C ILE A 262 21.12 17.12 3.98
N GLY A 263 21.69 17.64 5.07
CA GLY A 263 22.15 19.03 5.14
C GLY A 263 23.31 19.35 4.19
N GLN A 264 24.24 18.42 3.99
CA GLN A 264 25.33 18.54 3.02
C GLN A 264 24.80 18.57 1.59
N THR A 265 23.93 17.61 1.22
CA THR A 265 23.29 17.56 -0.11
C THR A 265 22.44 18.81 -0.37
N MET A 266 21.71 19.30 0.64
CA MET A 266 20.92 20.52 0.55
C MET A 266 21.78 21.75 0.19
N ARG A 267 22.98 21.88 0.76
CA ARG A 267 23.92 22.98 0.43
C ARG A 267 24.52 22.87 -0.97
N ALA A 268 24.53 21.68 -1.57
CA ALA A 268 25.02 21.48 -2.93
C ALA A 268 24.03 21.96 -4.00
N TYR A 269 22.74 22.09 -3.68
CA TYR A 269 21.75 22.73 -4.55
C TYR A 269 21.85 24.25 -4.44
N GLN A 270 22.53 24.87 -5.43
CA GLN A 270 22.72 26.32 -5.56
C GLN A 270 21.50 27.00 -6.16
#